data_AF-A0A3N2M9Q4-F1
#
_entry.id   AF-A0A3N2M9Q4-F1
#
_cell.length_a   1.000
_cell.length_b   1.000
_cell.length_c   1.000
_cell.angle_alpha   90.00
_cell.angle_beta   90.00
_cell.angle_gamma   90.00
#
_symmetry.space_group_name_H-M   'P 1'
#
loop_
_entity.id
_entity.type
_entity.pdbx_description
1 polymer ?
#
loop_
_entity_poly.entity_id
_entity_poly.type
_entity_poly.pdbx_seq_one_letter_code
_entity_poly.pdbx_strand_id
1 'polypeptide(L)'
;MKTKFERALIIYGSQVMTAIFQYALKTERYEDCAIIKALFEKYHLDIDTSVEDYQAHFWQMGLSGRIAVSNLNEYLTKALVMVGYPHDAIRIERCIPL
;
A
#
# COMPACT_ATOMS: atom_id res chain seq x y z
N MET A 1 -15.34 13.39 -6.69
CA MET A 1 -14.75 13.29 -5.33
C MET A 1 -13.92 12.01 -5.30
N LYS A 2 -12.61 12.07 -4.99
CA LYS A 2 -11.77 10.86 -4.95
C LYS A 2 -12.16 9.97 -3.77
N THR A 3 -12.16 8.65 -3.95
CA THR A 3 -12.51 7.71 -2.87
C THR A 3 -11.43 7.74 -1.77
N LYS A 4 -11.77 7.27 -0.56
CA LYS A 4 -10.79 7.15 0.55
C LYS A 4 -9.57 6.32 0.16
N PHE A 5 -9.77 5.25 -0.61
CA PHE A 5 -8.71 4.40 -1.14
C PHE A 5 -7.87 5.10 -2.21
N GLU A 6 -8.49 5.82 -3.15
CA GLU A 6 -7.76 6.57 -4.18
C GLU A 6 -6.90 7.68 -3.56
N ARG A 7 -7.40 8.36 -2.52
CA ARG A 7 -6.61 9.32 -1.75
C ARG A 7 -5.43 8.67 -1.05
N ALA A 8 -5.65 7.55 -0.38
CA ALA A 8 -4.58 6.82 0.29
C ALA A 8 -3.51 6.32 -0.70
N LEU A 9 -3.90 5.85 -1.88
CA LEU A 9 -2.97 5.45 -2.95
C LEU A 9 -2.09 6.63 -3.40
N ILE A 10 -2.69 7.79 -3.67
CA ILE A 10 -1.95 8.96 -4.16
C ILE A 10 -0.99 9.52 -3.10
N ILE A 11 -1.37 9.48 -1.83
CA ILE A 11 -0.57 10.07 -0.75
C ILE A 11 0.54 9.13 -0.27
N TYR A 12 0.25 7.83 -0.15
CA TYR A 12 1.13 6.87 0.52
C TYR A 12 1.76 5.83 -0.43
N GLY A 13 1.34 5.79 -1.68
CA GLY A 13 1.92 4.92 -2.70
C GLY A 13 1.29 3.52 -2.77
N SER A 14 1.67 2.80 -3.83
CA SER A 14 1.15 1.48 -4.15
C SER A 14 1.55 0.43 -3.11
N GLN A 15 2.73 0.52 -2.48
CA GLN A 15 3.21 -0.44 -1.49
C GLN A 15 2.30 -0.48 -0.25
N VAL A 16 1.96 0.70 0.26
CA VAL A 16 1.01 0.84 1.37
C VAL A 16 -0.36 0.32 0.95
N MET A 17 -0.78 0.57 -0.29
CA MET A 17 -2.05 0.08 -0.79
C MET A 17 -2.07 -1.45 -0.97
N THR A 18 -0.98 -2.08 -1.40
CA THR A 18 -0.83 -3.54 -1.47
C THR A 18 -0.97 -4.16 -0.08
N ALA A 19 -0.38 -3.55 0.96
CA ALA A 19 -0.56 -4.03 2.33
C ALA A 19 -2.02 -3.91 2.81
N ILE A 20 -2.70 -2.80 2.49
CA ILE A 20 -4.13 -2.62 2.77
C ILE A 20 -4.97 -3.66 2.02
N PHE A 21 -4.63 -3.96 0.77
CA PHE A 21 -5.29 -5.00 -0.03
C PHE A 21 -5.14 -6.38 0.60
N GLN A 22 -3.93 -6.75 1.03
CA GLN A 22 -3.65 -8.02 1.72
C GLN A 22 -4.47 -8.15 3.02
N TYR A 23 -4.59 -7.07 3.79
CA TYR A 23 -5.46 -7.05 4.96
C TYR A 23 -6.94 -7.22 4.59
N ALA A 24 -7.43 -6.48 3.59
CA ALA A 24 -8.81 -6.59 3.12
C ALA A 24 -9.13 -8.02 2.65
N LEU A 25 -8.21 -8.66 1.94
CA LEU A 25 -8.34 -10.04 1.47
C LEU A 25 -8.39 -11.04 2.64
N LYS A 26 -7.46 -10.92 3.61
CA LYS A 26 -7.42 -11.78 4.82
C LYS A 26 -8.65 -11.63 5.72
N THR A 27 -9.34 -10.50 5.64
CA THR A 27 -10.53 -10.20 6.45
C THR A 27 -11.82 -10.26 5.64
N GLU A 28 -11.78 -10.84 4.44
CA GLU A 28 -12.94 -11.08 3.57
C GLU A 28 -13.72 -9.80 3.18
N ARG A 29 -13.04 -8.65 3.17
CA ARG A 29 -13.60 -7.35 2.75
C ARG A 29 -13.58 -7.21 1.22
N TYR A 30 -14.34 -8.06 0.54
CA TYR A 30 -14.26 -8.20 -0.92
C TYR A 30 -14.65 -6.95 -1.71
N GLU A 31 -15.55 -6.11 -1.19
CA GLU A 31 -15.89 -4.82 -1.81
C GLU A 31 -14.69 -3.87 -1.83
N ASP A 32 -13.98 -3.77 -0.70
CA ASP A 32 -12.76 -2.98 -0.59
C ASP A 32 -11.66 -3.53 -1.52
N CYS A 33 -11.54 -4.86 -1.63
CA CYS A 33 -10.64 -5.51 -2.60
C CYS A 33 -10.95 -5.13 -4.05
N ALA A 34 -12.23 -5.11 -4.45
CA ALA A 34 -12.65 -4.74 -5.80
C ALA A 34 -12.32 -3.27 -6.11
N ILE A 35 -12.54 -2.38 -5.15
CA ILE A 35 -12.19 -0.95 -5.28
C ILE A 35 -10.67 -0.80 -5.47
N ILE A 36 -9.87 -1.50 -4.67
CA ILE A 36 -8.41 -1.40 -4.76
C ILE A 36 -7.90 -1.94 -6.10
N LYS A 37 -8.40 -3.10 -6.56
CA LYS A 37 -8.04 -3.65 -7.88
C LYS A 37 -8.36 -2.68 -9.02
N ALA A 38 -9.55 -2.08 -9.01
CA ALA A 38 -9.94 -1.09 -10.02
C ALA A 38 -9.02 0.15 -10.01
N LEU A 39 -8.49 0.54 -8.84
CA LEU A 39 -7.51 1.62 -8.75
C LEU A 39 -6.15 1.23 -9.33
N PHE A 40 -5.68 0.01 -9.06
CA PHE A 40 -4.42 -0.48 -9.65
C PHE A 40 -4.49 -0.52 -11.17
N GLU A 41 -5.59 -1.06 -11.72
CA GLU A 41 -5.85 -1.05 -13.16
C GLU A 41 -5.91 0.37 -13.74
N LYS A 42 -6.66 1.27 -13.08
CA LYS A 42 -6.80 2.68 -13.50
C LYS A 42 -5.46 3.42 -13.59
N TYR A 43 -4.53 3.12 -12.69
CA TYR A 43 -3.22 3.77 -12.63
C TYR A 43 -2.10 2.96 -13.29
N HIS A 44 -2.42 1.85 -13.96
CA HIS A 44 -1.45 0.94 -14.56
C HIS A 44 -0.37 0.45 -13.57
N LEU A 45 -0.80 0.16 -12.35
CA LEU A 45 0.04 -0.36 -11.26
C LEU A 45 -0.13 -1.86 -11.16
N ASP A 46 0.95 -2.56 -10.82
CA ASP A 46 0.93 -3.99 -10.56
C ASP A 46 0.71 -4.25 -9.05
N ILE A 47 -0.24 -5.14 -8.76
CA ILE A 47 -0.64 -5.49 -7.40
C ILE A 47 0.34 -6.47 -6.75
N ASP A 48 1.11 -7.19 -7.57
CA ASP A 48 2.05 -8.22 -7.18
C ASP A 48 3.52 -7.74 -7.19
N THR A 49 3.75 -6.42 -7.33
CA THR A 49 5.11 -5.86 -7.29
C THR A 49 5.79 -6.11 -5.94
N SER A 50 6.98 -6.69 -5.97
CA SER A 50 7.77 -7.03 -4.77
C SER A 50 8.34 -5.78 -4.08
N VAL A 51 8.71 -5.88 -2.80
CA VAL A 51 9.40 -4.77 -2.13
C VAL A 51 10.76 -4.50 -2.77
N GLU A 52 11.45 -5.53 -3.26
CA GLU A 52 12.73 -5.43 -3.95
C GLU A 52 12.61 -4.59 -5.23
N ASP A 53 11.54 -4.79 -6.01
CA ASP A 53 11.25 -3.97 -7.20
C ASP A 53 11.01 -2.51 -6.81
N TYR A 54 10.38 -2.27 -5.67
CA TYR A 54 10.18 -0.92 -5.15
C TYR A 54 11.44 -0.29 -4.55
N GLN A 55 12.28 -1.06 -3.86
CA GLN A 55 13.60 -0.59 -3.41
C GLN A 55 14.47 -0.20 -4.62
N ALA A 56 14.44 -1.02 -5.68
CA ALA A 56 15.08 -0.71 -6.95
C ALA A 56 14.50 0.56 -7.58
N HIS A 57 13.17 0.75 -7.55
CA HIS A 57 12.52 1.97 -8.03
C HIS A 57 12.94 3.22 -7.24
N PHE A 58 12.98 3.15 -5.90
CA PHE A 58 13.46 4.25 -5.06
C PHE A 58 14.95 4.56 -5.31
N TRP A 59 15.77 3.52 -5.51
CA TRP A 59 17.17 3.70 -5.89
C TRP A 59 17.34 4.36 -7.26
N GLN A 60 16.55 3.96 -8.27
CA GLN A 60 16.55 4.60 -9.59
C GLN A 60 16.18 6.08 -9.53
N MET A 61 15.35 6.48 -8.55
CA MET A 61 14.98 7.88 -8.30
C MET A 61 15.99 8.64 -7.42
N GLY A 62 17.13 8.04 -7.05
CA GLY A 62 18.15 8.66 -6.21
C GLY A 62 17.75 8.81 -4.72
N LEU A 63 16.69 8.11 -4.29
CA LEU A 63 16.22 8.10 -2.91
C LEU A 63 16.85 6.92 -2.15
N SER A 64 17.19 7.14 -0.87
CA SER A 64 17.65 6.05 -0.01
C SER A 64 16.49 5.09 0.26
N GLY A 65 16.47 3.95 -0.44
CA GLY A 65 15.47 2.90 -0.26
C GLY A 65 15.31 2.47 1.20
N ARG A 66 16.38 2.51 2.02
CA ARG A 66 16.32 2.17 3.45
C ARG A 66 15.52 3.16 4.30
N ILE A 67 15.60 4.46 4.02
CA ILE A 67 14.83 5.49 4.76
C ILE A 67 13.37 5.49 4.31
N ALA A 68 13.12 5.27 3.02
CA ALA A 68 11.76 5.10 2.51
C ALA A 68 11.09 3.89 3.17
N VAL A 69 11.79 2.75 3.25
CA VAL A 69 11.32 1.51 3.88
C VAL A 69 11.11 1.67 5.38
N SER A 70 11.98 2.38 6.11
CA SER A 70 11.83 2.56 7.56
C SER A 70 10.55 3.30 7.96
N ASN A 71 10.02 4.15 7.07
CA ASN A 71 8.80 4.94 7.31
C ASN A 71 7.53 4.28 6.75
N LEU A 72 7.63 3.15 6.04
CA LEU A 72 6.47 2.50 5.41
C LEU A 72 5.39 2.09 6.42
N ASN A 73 5.78 1.61 7.61
CA ASN A 73 4.80 1.27 8.64
C ASN A 73 4.07 2.52 9.18
N GLU A 74 4.74 3.66 9.30
CA GLU A 74 4.09 4.91 9.72
C GLU A 74 3.10 5.40 8.67
N TYR A 75 3.48 5.33 7.39
CA TYR A 75 2.58 5.64 6.27
C TYR A 75 1.40 4.68 6.20
N LEU A 76 1.63 3.38 6.43
CA LEU A 76 0.58 2.38 6.51
C LEU A 76 -0.41 2.67 7.64
N THR A 77 0.06 3.00 8.84
CA THR A 77 -0.80 3.38 9.97
C THR A 77 -1.71 4.56 9.60
N LYS A 78 -1.16 5.61 8.99
CA LYS A 78 -1.95 6.79 8.56
C LYS A 78 -2.93 6.44 7.43
N ALA A 79 -2.54 5.57 6.52
CA ALA A 79 -3.38 5.11 5.42
C ALA A 79 -4.54 4.23 5.90
N LEU A 80 -4.30 3.32 6.86
CA LEU A 80 -5.31 2.48 7.49
C LEU A 80 -6.43 3.32 8.11
N VAL A 81 -6.06 4.33 8.91
CA VAL A 81 -7.01 5.28 9.49
C VAL A 81 -7.79 6.02 8.40
N MET A 82 -7.12 6.44 7.32
CA MET A 82 -7.77 7.14 6.21
C MET A 82 -8.83 6.29 5.49
N VAL A 83 -8.59 4.98 5.36
CA VAL A 83 -9.53 4.05 4.73
C VAL A 83 -10.56 3.47 5.71
N GLY A 84 -10.47 3.83 6.99
CA GLY A 84 -11.41 3.40 8.05
C GLY A 84 -11.09 2.03 8.66
N TYR A 85 -9.84 1.59 8.58
CA TYR A 85 -9.34 0.38 9.23
C TYR A 85 -8.63 0.70 10.56
N PRO A 86 -8.49 -0.28 11.47
CA PRO A 86 -7.65 -0.13 12.65
C PRO A 86 -6.22 0.24 12.27
N HIS A 87 -5.61 1.15 13.02
CA HIS A 87 -4.29 1.72 12.72
C HIS A 87 -3.12 0.72 12.80
N ASP A 88 -3.36 -0.42 13.46
CA ASP A 88 -2.46 -1.55 13.68
C ASP A 88 -2.94 -2.84 12.98
N ALA A 89 -3.94 -2.73 12.10
CA ALA A 89 -4.57 -3.85 11.40
C ALA A 89 -3.58 -4.76 10.66
N ILE A 90 -2.50 -4.19 10.13
CA ILE A 90 -1.43 -4.94 9.47
C ILE A 90 -0.10 -4.20 9.57
N ARG A 91 1.00 -4.94 9.39
CA ARG A 91 2.37 -4.39 9.30
C ARG A 91 2.96 -4.81 7.97
N ILE A 92 3.78 -3.94 7.37
CA ILE A 92 4.40 -4.18 6.06
C ILE A 92 5.18 -5.49 6.05
N GLU A 93 5.89 -5.79 7.14
CA GLU A 93 6.66 -7.03 7.36
C GLU A 93 5.82 -8.32 7.27
N ARG A 94 4.49 -8.23 7.47
CA ARG A 94 3.56 -9.37 7.40
C ARG A 94 2.86 -9.49 6.04
N CYS A 95 3.04 -8.51 5.18
CA CYS A 95 2.46 -8.45 3.84
C CYS A 95 3.49 -8.75 2.78
N ILE A 96 4.73 -8.36 3.02
CA ILE A 96 5.80 -8.41 2.05
C ILE A 96 7.06 -8.90 2.77
N PRO A 97 7.73 -9.96 2.30
CA PRO A 97 9.05 -10.30 2.81
C PRO A 97 9.98 -9.11 2.53
N LEU A 98 10.65 -8.62 3.57
CA LEU A 98 11.70 -7.61 3.50
C LEU A 98 13.07 -8.29 3.42
#